data_AF-A0A259K2M6-F1
#
_entry.id   AF-A0A259K2M6-F1
#
_cell.length_a   1.000
_cell.length_b   1.000
_cell.length_c   1.000
_cell.angle_alpha   90.00
_cell.angle_beta   90.00
_cell.angle_gamma   90.00
#
_symmetry.space_group_name_H-M   'P 1'
#
loop_
_entity.id
_entity.type
_entity.pdbx_description
1 polymer ?
#
loop_
_entity_poly.entity_id
_entity_poly.type
_entity_poly.pdbx_seq_one_letter_code
_entity_poly.pdbx_strand_id
1 'polypeptide(L)' 'DFDLPRGLLEAVAAFEENEDLAEVLGKSFIATYAAVKQAEFETFMRVISPWEREYLLLNV' A
#
# COMPACT_ATOMS: atom_id res chain seq x y z
N ASP A 1 -0.49 -10.22 -20.12
CA ASP A 1 -1.33 -10.13 -18.92
C ASP A 1 -0.55 -9.40 -17.84
N PHE A 2 -1.24 -8.69 -16.93
CA PHE A 2 -0.61 -7.67 -16.08
C PHE A 2 0.28 -8.32 -14.98
N ASP A 3 1.61 -8.26 -15.17
CA ASP A 3 2.62 -8.87 -14.27
C ASP A 3 2.89 -8.09 -12.96
N LEU A 4 2.18 -6.98 -12.70
CA LEU A 4 2.42 -6.13 -11.53
C LEU A 4 1.23 -6.11 -10.55
N PRO A 5 1.50 -6.04 -9.23
CA PRO A 5 0.47 -5.89 -8.20
C PRO A 5 -0.41 -4.67 -8.46
N ARG A 6 -1.71 -4.83 -8.23
CA ARG A 6 -2.71 -3.76 -8.46
C ARG A 6 -3.03 -3.01 -7.17
N GLY A 7 -2.86 -3.66 -6.03
CA GLY A 7 -3.04 -3.06 -4.71
C GLY A 7 -1.73 -2.65 -4.06
N LEU A 8 -1.78 -1.59 -3.24
CA LEU A 8 -0.62 -1.15 -2.45
C LEU A 8 -0.14 -2.26 -1.50
N LEU A 9 -1.05 -2.94 -0.81
CA LEU A 9 -0.68 -4.01 0.13
C LEU A 9 -0.01 -5.20 -0.56
N GLU A 10 -0.52 -5.60 -1.72
CA GLU A 10 0.09 -6.65 -2.55
C GLU A 10 1.49 -6.24 -3.03
N ALA A 11 1.65 -4.97 -3.46
CA ALA A 11 2.94 -4.44 -3.88
C ALA A 11 3.95 -4.40 -2.72
N VAL A 12 3.51 -4.02 -1.52
CA VAL A 12 4.35 -3.98 -0.33
C VAL A 12 4.76 -5.40 0.09
N ALA A 13 3.85 -6.37 0.05
CA ALA A 13 4.17 -7.77 0.33
C ALA A 13 5.23 -8.31 -0.64
N ALA A 14 5.03 -8.10 -1.95
CA ALA A 14 6.01 -8.50 -2.98
C ALA A 14 7.37 -7.79 -2.81
N PHE A 15 7.36 -6.54 -2.32
CA PHE A 15 8.58 -5.79 -2.00
C PHE A 15 9.30 -6.36 -0.77
N GLU A 16 8.57 -6.76 0.28
CA GLU A 16 9.16 -7.38 1.48
C GLU A 16 9.80 -8.75 1.19
N GLU A 17 9.24 -9.50 0.24
CA GLU A 17 9.72 -10.83 -0.15
C GLU A 17 10.90 -10.80 -1.14
N ASN A 18 11.26 -9.64 -1.68
CA ASN A 18 12.30 -9.53 -2.69
C ASN A 18 13.72 -9.48 -2.07
N GLU A 19 14.44 -10.61 -2.17
CA GLU A 19 15.79 -10.74 -1.60
C GLU A 19 16.84 -9.86 -2.29
N ASP A 20 16.75 -9.69 -3.62
CA ASP A 20 17.68 -8.84 -4.38
C ASP A 20 17.60 -7.39 -3.92
N LEU A 21 16.38 -6.89 -3.69
CA LEU A 21 16.16 -5.55 -3.12
C LEU A 21 16.59 -5.47 -1.66
N ALA A 22 16.42 -6.55 -0.88
CA ALA A 22 16.87 -6.61 0.50
C ALA A 22 18.40 -6.55 0.63
N GLU A 23 19.13 -7.12 -0.34
CA GLU A 23 20.60 -7.03 -0.41
C GLU A 23 21.06 -5.59 -0.68
N VAL A 24 20.38 -4.87 -1.57
CA VAL A 24 20.75 -3.50 -1.96
C VAL A 24 20.32 -2.46 -0.91
N LEU A 25 19.09 -2.56 -0.41
CA LEU A 25 18.47 -1.54 0.46
C LEU A 25 18.61 -1.86 1.95
N GLY A 26 18.84 -3.14 2.29
CA GLY A 26 18.91 -3.62 3.67
C GLY A 26 17.55 -4.01 4.24
N LYS A 27 17.54 -5.12 4.99
CA LYS A 27 16.33 -5.70 5.60
C LYS A 27 15.61 -4.74 6.56
N SER A 28 16.35 -3.91 7.30
CA SER A 28 15.76 -2.93 8.22
C SER A 28 15.01 -1.82 7.48
N PHE A 29 15.53 -1.39 6.32
CA PHE A 29 14.85 -0.41 5.48
C PHE A 29 13.56 -0.99 4.91
N ILE A 30 13.62 -2.19 4.33
CA ILE A 30 12.45 -2.86 3.76
C ILE A 30 11.34 -3.00 4.79
N ALA A 31 11.63 -3.56 5.96
CA ALA A 31 10.64 -3.75 7.02
C ALA A 31 10.04 -2.41 7.50
N THR A 32 10.87 -1.38 7.65
CA THR A 32 10.40 -0.05 8.09
C THR A 32 9.50 0.60 7.03
N TYR A 33 9.91 0.54 5.77
CA TYR A 33 9.14 1.10 4.66
C TYR A 33 7.79 0.40 4.52
N ALA A 34 7.78 -0.94 4.58
CA ALA A 34 6.55 -1.72 4.51
C ALA A 34 5.59 -1.39 5.65
N ALA A 35 6.07 -1.31 6.90
CA ALA A 35 5.26 -0.93 8.05
C ALA A 35 4.64 0.46 7.90
N VAL A 36 5.40 1.44 7.39
CA VAL A 36 4.88 2.79 7.12
C VAL A 36 3.78 2.75 6.05
N LYS A 37 3.96 1.98 4.98
CA LYS A 37 2.97 1.87 3.90
C LYS A 37 1.70 1.14 4.31
N GLN A 38 1.80 0.14 5.18
CA GLN A 38 0.64 -0.50 5.78
C GLN A 38 -0.15 0.49 6.65
N ALA A 39 0.53 1.25 7.51
CA ALA A 39 -0.11 2.27 8.35
C ALA A 39 -0.75 3.41 7.54
N GLU A 40 -0.10 3.84 6.45
CA GLU A 40 -0.64 4.82 5.50
C GLU A 40 -1.94 4.30 4.87
N PHE A 41 -1.93 3.05 4.39
CA PHE A 41 -3.11 2.43 3.80
C PHE A 41 -4.26 2.32 4.80
N GLU A 42 -4.00 1.85 6.02
CA GLU A 42 -5.02 1.78 7.07
C GLU A 42 -5.60 3.15 7.40
N THR A 43 -4.77 4.19 7.43
CA THR A 43 -5.21 5.56 7.70
C THR A 43 -6.10 6.07 6.56
N PHE A 44 -5.73 5.79 5.31
CA PHE A 44 -6.53 6.15 4.14
C PHE A 44 -7.90 5.47 4.16
N MET A 45 -7.97 4.18 4.49
CA MET A 45 -9.23 3.44 4.54
C MET A 45 -10.18 3.88 5.67
N ARG A 46 -9.69 4.63 6.66
CA ARG A 46 -10.52 5.13 7.79
C ARG A 46 -11.25 6.43 7.46
N VAL A 47 -10.96 7.09 6.34
CA VAL A 47 -11.56 8.37 5.99
C VAL A 47 -12.38 8.24 4.71
N ILE A 48 -13.47 9.00 4.63
CA ILE A 48 -14.25 9.11 3.39
C ILE A 48 -13.60 10.21 2.55
N SER A 49 -13.09 9.84 1.38
CA SER A 49 -12.49 10.78 0.44
C SER A 49 -13.55 11.76 -0.12
N PRO A 50 -13.15 12.96 -0.55
CA PRO A 50 -14.05 13.89 -1.22
C PRO A 50 -14.77 13.27 -2.41
N TRP A 51 -14.07 12.43 -3.19
CA TRP A 51 -14.66 11.69 -4.30
C TRP A 51 -15.71 10.69 -3.82
N GLU A 52 -15.42 9.88 -2.79
CA GLU A 52 -16.42 8.94 -2.25
C GLU A 52 -17.65 9.69 -1.72
N ARG A 53 -17.46 10.86 -1.10
CA ARG A 53 -18.58 11.69 -0.70
C ARG A 53 -19.39 12.18 -1.91
N GLU A 54 -18.73 12.66 -2.95
CA GLU A 54 -19.38 13.22 -4.14
C GLU A 54 -20.04 12.15 -5.01
N TYR A 55 -19.55 10.91 -5.03
CA TYR A 55 -20.03 9.89 -5.97
C TYR A 55 -20.67 8.66 -5.32
N LEU A 56 -20.41 8.41 -4.02
CA LEU A 56 -21.01 7.28 -3.27
C LEU A 56 -22.03 7.73 -2.21
N LEU A 57 -22.03 8.99 -1.76
CA LEU A 57 -22.96 9.49 -0.73
C LEU A 57 -24.10 10.39 -1.25
N LEU A 58 -24.30 10.52 -2.57
CA LEU A 58 -25.39 11.34 -3.13
C LEU A 58 -26.80 10.72 -3.08
N ASN A 59 -26.99 9.56 -2.44
CA ASN A 59 -28.29 8.90 -2.28
C ASN A 59 -28.69 8.74 -0.80
N VAL A 60 -28.75 9.84 -0.05
CA VAL A 60 -29.51 9.90 1.21
C VAL A 60 -30.59 10.97 1.09
#